data_AF-A0A951I1B5-F1
#
_entry.id   AF-A0A951I1B5-F1
#
_cell.length_a   1.000
_cell.length_b   1.000
_cell.length_c   1.000
_cell.angle_alpha   90.00
_cell.angle_beta   90.00
_cell.angle_gamma   90.00
#
_symmetry.space_group_name_H-M   'P 1'
#
loop_
_entity.id
_entity.type
_entity.pdbx_description
1 polymer ?
#
loop_
_entity_poly.entity_id
_entity_poly.type
_entity_poly.pdbx_seq_one_letter_code
_entity_poly.pdbx_strand_id
1 'polypeptide(L)' 'MDAHTHDRCPRCGEGKLKSWRELSEEEQLLARRLPTQDYSWSEREARHRWCLRCWYEAAQSESREA' A
#
# COMPACT_ATOMS: atom_id res chain seq x y z
N MET A 1 22.66 -6.28 11.04
CA MET A 1 22.52 -5.44 9.83
C MET A 1 21.03 -5.29 9.60
N ASP A 2 20.44 -4.40 10.38
CA ASP A 2 19.02 -4.35 10.65
C ASP A 2 18.42 -3.22 9.81
N ALA A 3 18.15 -3.51 8.54
CA ALA A 3 17.59 -2.54 7.59
C ALA A 3 16.30 -3.07 6.98
N HIS A 4 15.25 -3.21 7.80
CA HIS A 4 13.88 -3.45 7.33
C HIS A 4 12.87 -2.52 8.02
N THR A 5 13.25 -1.25 8.19
CA THR A 5 12.32 -0.20 8.69
C THR A 5 11.33 0.30 7.63
N HIS A 6 11.35 -0.24 6.41
CA HIS A 6 10.46 0.15 5.29
C HIS A 6 9.04 -0.43 5.32
N ASP A 7 8.65 -1.16 6.37
CA ASP A 7 7.30 -1.74 6.44
C ASP A 7 6.26 -0.80 7.07
N ARG A 8 6.70 0.31 7.68
CA ARG A 8 5.79 1.23 8.39
C ARG A 8 5.24 2.28 7.45
N CYS A 9 3.95 2.55 7.60
CA CYS A 9 3.24 3.56 6.84
C CYS A 9 3.82 4.94 7.14
N PRO A 10 4.26 5.71 6.13
CA PRO A 10 4.84 7.04 6.33
C PRO A 10 3.80 8.05 6.84
N ARG A 11 2.50 7.77 6.69
CA ARG A 11 1.43 8.67 7.11
C ARG A 11 1.09 8.54 8.60
N CYS A 12 1.05 7.32 9.12
CA CYS A 12 0.62 7.07 10.51
C CYS A 12 1.74 6.52 11.40
N GLY A 13 2.89 6.13 10.86
CA GLY A 13 4.05 5.63 11.60
C GLY A 13 3.89 4.25 12.26
N GLU A 14 2.67 3.74 12.37
CA GLU A 14 2.35 2.53 13.13
C GLU A 14 1.77 1.39 12.28
N GLY A 15 1.02 1.72 11.22
CA GLY A 15 0.39 0.70 10.35
C GLY A 15 1.37 0.14 9.33
N LYS A 16 1.24 -1.15 8.97
CA LYS A 16 2.02 -1.73 7.87
C LYS A 16 1.37 -1.51 6.52
N LEU A 17 2.19 -1.40 5.48
CA LEU A 17 1.72 -1.33 4.09
C LEU A 17 1.59 -2.75 3.52
N LYS A 18 0.37 -3.16 3.17
CA LYS A 18 0.09 -4.47 2.56
C LYS A 18 -0.18 -4.33 1.08
N SER A 19 0.34 -5.26 0.28
CA SER A 19 -0.05 -5.39 -1.13
C SER A 19 -1.46 -5.95 -1.28
N TRP A 20 -2.06 -5.79 -2.46
CA TRP A 20 -3.44 -6.24 -2.71
C TRP A 20 -3.68 -7.71 -2.34
N ARG A 21 -2.71 -8.58 -2.62
CA ARG A 21 -2.79 -10.03 -2.34
C ARG A 21 -2.75 -10.36 -0.85
N GLU A 22 -2.23 -9.45 -0.03
CA GLU A 22 -2.17 -9.59 1.43
C GLU A 22 -3.40 -8.99 2.14
N LEU A 23 -4.27 -8.31 1.38
CA LEU A 23 -5.54 -7.80 1.85
C LEU A 23 -6.58 -8.93 1.85
N SER A 24 -7.33 -9.02 2.96
CA SER A 24 -8.54 -9.83 3.10
C SER A 24 -9.65 -9.31 2.18
N GLU A 25 -10.67 -10.11 1.90
CA GLU A 25 -11.78 -9.69 1.02
C GLU A 25 -12.47 -8.39 1.50
N GLU A 26 -12.69 -8.25 2.81
CA GLU A 26 -13.24 -7.02 3.39
C GLU A 26 -12.30 -5.81 3.17
N GLU A 27 -11.00 -6.02 3.34
CA GLU A 27 -9.97 -4.99 3.17
C GLU A 27 -9.87 -4.56 1.70
N GLN A 28 -10.00 -5.51 0.76
CA GLN A 28 -10.07 -5.25 -0.68
C GLN A 28 -11.31 -4.44 -1.05
N LEU A 29 -12.47 -4.75 -0.45
CA LEU A 29 -13.70 -3.98 -0.67
C LEU A 29 -13.57 -2.54 -0.15
N LEU A 30 -12.91 -2.34 0.98
CA LEU A 30 -12.63 -1.01 1.53
C LEU A 30 -11.65 -0.24 0.65
N ALA A 31 -10.54 -0.88 0.23
CA ALA A 31 -9.61 -0.30 -0.73
C ALA A 31 -10.34 0.11 -2.03
N ARG A 32 -11.27 -0.71 -2.51
CA ARG A 32 -12.11 -0.43 -3.69
C ARG A 32 -12.97 0.81 -3.60
N ARG A 33 -13.36 1.21 -2.38
CA ARG A 33 -14.13 2.43 -2.14
C ARG A 33 -13.26 3.68 -2.06
N LEU A 34 -11.94 3.54 -1.93
CA LEU A 34 -11.04 4.68 -1.90
C LEU A 34 -10.96 5.35 -3.28
N PRO A 35 -10.90 6.70 -3.33
CA PRO A 35 -10.79 7.43 -4.58
C PRO A 35 -9.52 7.00 -5.34
N THR A 36 -9.67 6.72 -6.63
CA THR A 36 -8.56 6.43 -7.53
C THR A 36 -7.80 7.73 -7.85
N GLN A 37 -6.52 7.79 -7.49
CA GLN A 37 -5.62 8.90 -7.80
C GLN A 37 -5.02 8.69 -9.21
N ASP A 38 -5.84 8.75 -10.25
CA ASP A 38 -5.45 8.60 -11.68
C ASP A 38 -4.95 7.21 -12.14
N TYR A 39 -4.69 6.26 -11.24
CA TYR A 39 -4.28 4.90 -11.60
C TYR A 39 -5.45 3.95 -11.84
N SER A 40 -5.29 3.05 -12.83
CA SER A 40 -6.24 1.95 -13.05
C SER A 40 -6.23 0.96 -11.88
N TRP A 41 -7.34 0.25 -11.67
CA TRP A 41 -7.43 -0.78 -10.63
C TRP A 41 -6.36 -1.86 -10.78
N SER A 42 -6.13 -2.34 -12.00
CA SER A 42 -5.12 -3.36 -12.26
C SER A 42 -3.70 -2.89 -11.94
N GLU A 43 -3.39 -1.61 -12.19
CA GLU A 43 -2.09 -1.03 -11.80
C GLU A 43 -1.96 -0.94 -10.28
N ARG A 44 -3.04 -0.51 -9.60
CA ARG A 44 -3.10 -0.45 -8.14
C ARG A 44 -2.89 -1.84 -7.53
N GLU A 45 -3.61 -2.84 -8.00
CA GLU A 45 -3.50 -4.23 -7.51
C GLU A 45 -2.08 -4.81 -7.68
N ALA A 46 -1.38 -4.41 -8.75
CA ALA A 46 -0.06 -4.91 -9.06
C ALA A 46 1.07 -4.17 -8.31
N ARG A 47 0.97 -2.84 -8.19
CA ARG A 47 2.09 -1.98 -7.75
C ARG A 47 1.83 -1.28 -6.43
N HIS A 48 0.59 -1.07 -6.03
CA HIS A 48 0.26 -0.25 -4.87
C HIS A 48 0.18 -1.10 -3.60
N ARG A 49 0.44 -0.45 -2.47
CA ARG A 49 0.30 -1.01 -1.13
C ARG A 49 -0.53 -0.06 -0.28
N TRP A 50 -1.34 -0.63 0.62
CA TRP A 50 -2.27 0.12 1.45
C TRP A 50 -1.95 -0.06 2.93
N CYS A 51 -2.04 1.04 3.66
CA CYS A 51 -2.04 1.01 5.11
C CYS A 51 -3.46 0.72 5.60
N LEU A 52 -3.67 -0.40 6.27
CA LEU A 52 -5.00 -0.77 6.79
C LEU A 52 -5.52 0.14 7.91
N ARG A 53 -4.65 0.97 8.50
CA ARG A 53 -5.01 1.84 9.61
C ARG A 53 -5.47 3.23 9.16
N CYS A 54 -4.83 3.79 8.13
CA CYS A 54 -5.13 5.15 7.64
C CYS A 54 -5.44 5.21 6.15
N TRP A 55 -5.53 4.04 5.50
CA TRP A 55 -5.80 3.86 4.08
C TRP A 55 -4.88 4.66 3.16
N TYR A 56 -3.67 4.97 3.65
CA TYR A 56 -2.63 5.55 2.82
C TYR A 56 -2.24 4.55 1.74
N GLU A 57 -2.24 5.02 0.49
CA GLU A 57 -1.79 4.27 -0.66
C GLU A 57 -0.38 4.74 -1.02
N ALA A 58 0.55 3.79 -1.07
CA ALA A 58 1.89 3.99 -1.61
C ALA A 58 2.00 3.16 -2.89
N ALA A 59 2.30 3.81 -4.02
CA ALA A 59 2.83 3.07 -5.15
C ALA A 59 4.19 2.50 -4.74
N GLN A 60 4.48 1.24 -5.08
CA GLN A 60 5.86 0.76 -5.11
C GLN A 60 6.56 1.52 -6.23
N SER A 61 6.99 2.76 -5.96
CA SER A 61 8.12 3.31 -6.67
C SER A 61 9.27 2.39 -6.34
N GLU A 62 9.76 1.67 -7.34
CA GLU A 62 11.06 1.02 -7.30
C GLU A 62 12.02 2.03 -6.66
N SER A 63 12.39 1.79 -5.40
CA SER A 63 13.56 2.42 -4.82
C SER A 63 14.73 1.73 -5.50
N ARG A 64 14.94 2.10 -6.77
CA ARG A 64 16.12 1.80 -7.54
C ARG A 64 17.18 2.75 -7.01
N GLU A 65 17.76 2.39 -5.88
CA GLU A 65 19.03 2.97 -5.46
C GLU A 65 20.13 2.19 -6.22
N ALA A 66 20.90 2.97 -6.97
CA ALA A 66 21.94 2.56 -7.92
C ALA A 66 23.23 2.12 -7.23
#